data_AF-A0A432S3G3-F1
#
_entry.id   AF-A0A432S3G3-F1
#
_cell.length_a   1.000
_cell.length_b   1.000
_cell.length_c   1.000
_cell.angle_alpha   90.00
_cell.angle_beta   90.00
_cell.angle_gamma   90.00
#
_symmetry.space_group_name_H-M   'P 1'
#
loop_
_entity.id
_entity.type
_entity.pdbx_description
1 polymer ?
#
loop_
_entity_poly.entity_id
_entity_poly.type
_entity_poly.pdbx_seq_one_letter_code
_entity_poly.pdbx_strand_id
1 'polypeptide(L)'
;MRLNIKYIFILLFTLIFISQNVFALTYTVKPGDFPEKIAKKFGISVKTLLKVNNIKDPKKLRVGQKLYIPVKNKSSKRKKRKKTILRKGDSCEYVYTVKRGDVLSVIAKRFGVSTSALKKWNNLKSNRIYVGQKLCIKSLKTVKKERKSRSRRSYRSVARYKTVIKYYRVKRGDSLIKIAKKFGVSAKKIAKLNHLKKPYRLRVGQRLKIPKRVKVYTPKYKPVEEYKPKKKLNFKWPVEGKVIKGFINSENERHVGIDIKAKCGDKIVASEDGKVIYAGNSIKTFGNLIIIRHPNRYNTVYGHVGRILVKDGANVKKGEVIGTVGKLDNDNCGIYFEVRKYTVPVNPLSILEKK
;
A
#
# COMPACT_ATOMS: atom_id res chain seq x y z
N MET A 1 -50.28 34.72 -17.07
CA MET A 1 -49.59 33.43 -16.77
C MET A 1 -48.15 33.69 -16.31
N ARG A 2 -47.85 33.61 -15.01
CA ARG A 2 -46.46 33.62 -14.53
C ARG A 2 -45.85 32.24 -14.74
N LEU A 3 -45.19 32.06 -15.89
CA LEU A 3 -44.38 30.87 -16.11
C LEU A 3 -43.30 30.79 -15.03
N ASN A 4 -43.32 29.69 -14.28
CA ASN A 4 -42.39 29.42 -13.19
C ASN A 4 -40.95 29.52 -13.71
N ILE A 5 -40.14 30.38 -13.11
CA ILE A 5 -38.74 30.65 -13.50
C ILE A 5 -37.90 29.36 -13.55
N LYS A 6 -38.29 28.33 -12.80
CA LYS A 6 -37.68 26.98 -12.85
C LYS A 6 -37.88 26.27 -14.20
N TYR A 7 -39.01 26.45 -14.89
CA TYR A 7 -39.30 25.77 -16.16
C TYR A 7 -38.67 26.46 -17.36
N ILE A 8 -38.56 27.80 -17.34
CA ILE A 8 -37.82 28.57 -18.36
C ILE A 8 -36.33 28.16 -18.36
N PHE A 9 -35.75 27.91 -17.19
CA PHE A 9 -34.38 27.42 -17.05
C PHE A 9 -34.16 25.99 -17.55
N ILE A 10 -35.20 25.16 -17.59
CA ILE A 10 -35.13 23.78 -18.12
C ILE A 10 -35.30 23.79 -19.64
N LEU A 11 -36.17 24.65 -20.18
CA LEU A 11 -36.44 24.76 -21.61
C LEU A 11 -35.31 25.47 -22.40
N LEU A 12 -34.67 26.49 -21.81
CA LEU A 12 -33.51 27.16 -22.45
C LEU A 12 -32.24 26.28 -22.41
N PHE A 13 -32.20 25.29 -21.52
CA PHE A 13 -31.05 24.40 -21.31
C PHE A 13 -30.95 23.29 -22.35
N THR A 14 -32.08 22.86 -22.92
CA THR A 14 -32.13 21.79 -23.93
C THR A 14 -31.78 22.33 -25.32
N LEU A 15 -32.05 23.60 -25.62
CA LEU A 15 -31.80 24.21 -26.94
C LEU A 15 -30.33 24.52 -27.22
N ILE A 16 -29.51 24.82 -26.19
CA ILE A 16 -28.07 25.12 -26.36
C ILE A 16 -27.24 23.86 -26.67
N PHE A 17 -27.83 22.66 -26.50
CA PHE A 17 -27.14 21.38 -26.62
C PHE A 17 -27.37 20.63 -27.94
N ILE A 18 -28.11 21.21 -28.88
CA ILE A 18 -28.45 20.54 -30.14
C ILE A 18 -27.29 20.60 -31.17
N SER A 19 -26.32 21.50 -31.03
CA SER A 19 -25.22 21.64 -32.01
C SER A 19 -23.87 21.01 -31.61
N GLN A 20 -23.73 20.46 -30.40
CA GLN A 20 -22.56 19.68 -30.03
C GLN A 20 -22.99 18.45 -29.21
N ASN A 21 -22.56 17.27 -29.63
CA ASN A 21 -22.74 15.97 -28.96
C ASN A 21 -22.17 15.96 -27.52
N VAL A 22 -22.82 16.66 -26.61
CA VAL A 22 -22.49 16.79 -25.20
C VAL A 22 -23.71 16.26 -24.45
N PHE A 23 -23.50 15.34 -23.51
CA PHE A 23 -24.57 14.81 -22.67
C PHE A 23 -24.41 15.36 -21.25
N ALA A 24 -25.51 15.69 -20.57
CA ALA A 24 -25.44 16.15 -19.18
C ALA A 24 -25.63 14.95 -18.23
N LEU A 25 -24.59 14.62 -17.45
CA LEU A 25 -24.68 13.66 -16.35
C LEU A 25 -25.12 14.38 -15.07
N THR A 26 -26.10 13.85 -14.34
CA THR A 26 -26.52 14.42 -13.05
C THR A 26 -25.71 13.84 -11.89
N TYR A 27 -25.21 14.69 -10.98
CA TYR A 27 -24.40 14.32 -9.82
C TYR A 27 -24.93 14.95 -8.53
N THR A 28 -25.22 14.14 -7.51
CA THR A 28 -25.60 14.62 -6.18
C THR A 28 -24.37 14.90 -5.32
N VAL A 29 -24.23 16.13 -4.82
CA VAL A 29 -23.14 16.58 -3.94
C VAL A 29 -23.13 15.75 -2.65
N LYS A 30 -21.96 15.26 -2.25
CA LYS A 30 -21.78 14.41 -1.06
C LYS A 30 -21.09 15.17 0.08
N PRO A 31 -21.16 14.70 1.34
CA PRO A 31 -20.37 15.27 2.43
C PRO A 31 -18.87 15.35 2.07
N GLY A 32 -18.28 16.54 2.24
CA GLY A 32 -16.88 16.81 1.89
C GLY A 32 -16.60 16.97 0.39
N ASP A 33 -17.62 17.21 -0.43
CA ASP A 33 -17.44 17.68 -1.81
C ASP A 33 -17.30 19.20 -1.87
N PHE A 34 -16.46 19.67 -2.79
CA PHE A 34 -16.29 21.06 -3.16
C PHE A 34 -16.04 21.16 -4.68
N PRO A 35 -16.32 22.29 -5.33
CA PRO A 35 -16.38 22.40 -6.80
C PRO A 35 -15.13 21.89 -7.54
N GLU A 36 -13.94 22.14 -7.02
CA GLU A 36 -12.64 21.70 -7.57
C GLU A 36 -12.54 20.18 -7.64
N LYS A 37 -12.95 19.50 -6.54
CA LYS A 37 -12.94 18.04 -6.43
C LYS A 37 -13.96 17.40 -7.38
N ILE A 38 -15.12 18.02 -7.55
CA ILE A 38 -16.17 17.55 -8.46
C ILE A 38 -15.76 17.76 -9.91
N ALA A 39 -15.34 18.98 -10.29
CA ALA A 39 -14.94 19.29 -11.66
C ALA A 39 -13.80 18.39 -12.15
N LYS A 40 -12.79 18.19 -11.29
CA LYS A 40 -11.67 17.26 -11.54
C LYS A 40 -12.12 15.82 -11.72
N LYS A 41 -13.12 15.36 -10.96
CA LYS A 41 -13.66 14.00 -11.07
C LYS A 41 -14.31 13.73 -12.43
N PHE A 42 -14.91 14.76 -13.03
CA PHE A 42 -15.60 14.64 -14.31
C PHE A 42 -14.81 15.21 -15.50
N GLY A 43 -13.58 15.68 -15.26
CA GLY A 43 -12.69 16.17 -16.31
C GLY A 43 -13.16 17.48 -16.95
N ILE A 44 -13.87 18.33 -16.20
CA ILE A 44 -14.31 19.65 -16.63
C ILE A 44 -13.66 20.74 -15.78
N SER A 45 -13.69 21.99 -16.25
CA SER A 45 -13.20 23.11 -15.45
C SER A 45 -14.20 23.48 -14.34
N VAL A 46 -13.70 24.01 -13.22
CA VAL A 46 -14.56 24.51 -12.14
C VAL A 46 -15.47 25.62 -12.65
N LYS A 47 -14.93 26.55 -13.45
CA LYS A 47 -15.70 27.61 -14.12
C LYS A 47 -16.84 27.04 -14.96
N THR A 48 -16.60 25.96 -15.70
CA THR A 48 -17.63 25.26 -16.50
C THR A 48 -18.67 24.61 -15.60
N LEU A 49 -18.27 23.89 -14.55
CA LEU A 49 -19.18 23.24 -13.60
C LEU A 49 -20.12 24.27 -12.94
N LEU A 50 -19.56 25.39 -12.46
CA LEU A 50 -20.32 26.44 -11.79
C LEU A 50 -21.24 27.18 -12.76
N LYS A 51 -20.76 27.53 -13.96
CA LYS A 51 -21.54 28.21 -15.00
C LYS A 51 -22.75 27.38 -15.43
N VAL A 52 -22.56 26.09 -15.68
CA VAL A 52 -23.65 25.17 -16.09
C VAL A 52 -24.69 24.98 -14.98
N ASN A 53 -24.29 25.10 -13.71
CA ASN A 53 -25.21 24.95 -12.58
C ASN A 53 -25.71 26.27 -12.00
N ASN A 54 -25.43 27.39 -12.68
CA ASN A 54 -25.77 28.75 -12.25
C ASN A 54 -25.32 29.08 -10.81
N ILE A 55 -24.16 28.58 -10.40
CA ILE A 55 -23.58 28.79 -9.06
C ILE A 55 -22.59 29.96 -9.14
N LYS A 56 -23.00 31.13 -8.63
CA LYS A 56 -22.14 32.33 -8.57
C LYS A 56 -21.06 32.24 -7.50
N ASP A 57 -21.40 31.64 -6.34
CA ASP A 57 -20.48 31.46 -5.22
C ASP A 57 -20.20 29.97 -4.96
N PRO A 58 -18.96 29.50 -5.18
CA PRO A 58 -18.52 28.12 -4.93
C PRO A 58 -18.81 27.61 -3.51
N LYS A 59 -18.80 28.51 -2.50
CA LYS A 59 -19.00 28.16 -1.08
C LYS A 59 -20.44 27.83 -0.74
N LYS A 60 -21.41 28.18 -1.60
CA LYS A 60 -22.84 27.91 -1.40
C LYS A 60 -23.28 26.50 -1.82
N LEU A 61 -22.35 25.65 -2.23
CA LEU A 61 -22.63 24.28 -2.63
C LEU A 61 -23.08 23.44 -1.42
N ARG A 62 -24.29 22.87 -1.47
CA ARG A 62 -24.87 22.10 -0.35
C ARG A 62 -24.80 20.61 -0.61
N VAL A 63 -24.54 19.83 0.45
CA VAL A 63 -24.69 18.37 0.41
C VAL A 63 -26.12 18.00 0.00
N GLY A 64 -26.28 17.03 -0.88
CA GLY A 64 -27.57 16.62 -1.44
C GLY A 64 -28.02 17.42 -2.67
N GLN A 65 -27.35 18.53 -3.00
CA GLN A 65 -27.66 19.32 -4.20
C GLN A 65 -27.33 18.51 -5.47
N LYS A 66 -28.21 18.52 -6.47
CA LYS A 66 -27.95 17.89 -7.78
C LYS A 66 -27.27 18.89 -8.71
N LEU A 67 -26.21 18.45 -9.38
CA LEU A 67 -25.45 19.20 -10.38
C LEU A 67 -25.54 18.53 -11.75
N TYR A 68 -25.66 19.32 -12.80
CA TYR A 68 -25.53 18.91 -14.19
C TYR A 68 -24.08 19.03 -14.65
N ILE A 69 -23.56 17.96 -15.25
CA ILE A 69 -22.16 17.83 -15.63
C ILE A 69 -22.06 17.55 -17.12
N PRO A 70 -21.58 18.51 -17.93
CA PRO A 70 -21.47 18.32 -19.37
C PRO A 70 -20.31 17.38 -19.69
N VAL A 71 -20.60 16.18 -20.20
CA VAL A 71 -19.62 15.19 -20.64
C VAL A 71 -19.75 14.96 -22.15
N LYS A 72 -18.64 15.10 -22.89
CA LYS A 72 -18.62 14.87 -24.36
C LYS A 72 -18.62 13.37 -24.65
N ASN A 73 -19.49 12.93 -25.55
CA ASN A 73 -19.58 11.51 -25.92
C ASN A 73 -18.46 11.18 -26.91
N LYS A 74 -17.49 10.35 -26.50
CA LYS A 74 -16.42 9.88 -27.39
C LYS A 74 -16.82 8.52 -27.98
N SER A 75 -17.60 8.55 -29.05
CA SER A 75 -17.78 7.42 -29.98
C SER A 75 -16.81 7.52 -31.16
N SER A 76 -16.55 6.36 -31.77
CA SER A 76 -15.40 5.95 -32.57
C SER A 76 -15.15 6.67 -33.90
N LYS A 77 -13.88 6.92 -34.24
CA LYS A 77 -13.35 6.75 -35.61
C LYS A 77 -11.89 6.24 -35.58
N ARG A 78 -11.68 5.15 -36.32
CA ARG A 78 -10.43 4.46 -36.62
C ARG A 78 -9.65 5.29 -37.66
N LYS A 79 -8.47 5.80 -37.32
CA LYS A 79 -7.45 6.21 -38.31
C LYS A 79 -6.06 5.74 -37.87
N LYS A 80 -5.38 5.07 -38.80
CA LYS A 80 -3.98 4.64 -38.72
C LYS A 80 -3.05 5.87 -38.74
N ARG A 81 -1.92 5.72 -38.05
CA ARG A 81 -0.61 6.43 -38.15
C ARG A 81 -0.19 7.32 -36.97
N LYS A 82 1.11 7.12 -36.68
CA LYS A 82 2.09 7.74 -35.78
C LYS A 82 1.91 7.49 -34.27
N LYS A 83 2.82 6.65 -33.78
CA LYS A 83 2.92 6.05 -32.47
C LYS A 83 3.46 7.06 -31.46
N THR A 84 2.57 7.82 -30.82
CA THR A 84 2.92 8.61 -29.63
C THR A 84 2.61 7.76 -28.39
N ILE A 85 3.64 7.44 -27.62
CA ILE A 85 3.59 6.51 -26.48
C ILE A 85 2.80 7.15 -25.32
N LEU A 86 1.52 6.79 -25.18
CA LEU A 86 0.71 7.12 -23.99
C LEU A 86 1.11 6.20 -22.82
N ARG A 87 1.85 6.75 -21.86
CA ARG A 87 2.25 6.10 -20.60
C ARG A 87 1.01 5.83 -19.73
N LYS A 88 0.63 4.56 -19.59
CA LYS A 88 -0.49 4.11 -18.73
C LYS A 88 0.05 3.70 -17.36
N GLY A 89 -0.04 4.59 -16.36
CA GLY A 89 0.45 4.33 -14.99
C GLY A 89 -0.16 5.18 -13.87
N ASP A 90 -1.23 5.96 -14.12
CA ASP A 90 -1.64 7.01 -13.18
C ASP A 90 -2.83 6.71 -12.26
N SER A 91 -3.63 5.68 -12.53
CA SER A 91 -4.80 5.37 -11.70
C SER A 91 -4.44 4.54 -10.47
N CYS A 92 -4.94 4.95 -9.31
CA CYS A 92 -4.86 4.17 -8.08
C CYS A 92 -5.58 2.83 -8.23
N GLU A 93 -4.86 1.71 -8.15
CA GLU A 93 -5.44 0.39 -8.37
C GLU A 93 -5.88 -0.28 -7.06
N TYR A 94 -5.14 -0.04 -5.99
CA TYR A 94 -5.45 -0.57 -4.66
C TYR A 94 -5.17 0.48 -3.59
N VAL A 95 -6.02 0.55 -2.56
CA VAL A 95 -5.84 1.47 -1.43
C VAL A 95 -5.60 0.65 -0.17
N TYR A 96 -4.41 0.78 0.42
CA TYR A 96 -4.01 0.12 1.66
C TYR A 96 -4.16 1.08 2.85
N THR A 97 -4.88 0.67 3.89
CA THR A 97 -4.94 1.42 5.15
C THR A 97 -3.83 0.94 6.08
N VAL A 98 -2.93 1.85 6.44
CA VAL A 98 -1.80 1.59 7.34
C VAL A 98 -2.31 1.14 8.71
N LYS A 99 -1.76 0.04 9.21
CA LYS A 99 -2.08 -0.55 10.52
C LYS A 99 -0.97 -0.25 11.52
N ARG A 100 -1.26 -0.46 12.81
CA ARG A 100 -0.25 -0.35 13.89
C ARG A 100 0.92 -1.29 13.59
N GLY A 101 2.15 -0.76 13.62
CA GLY A 101 3.39 -1.49 13.34
C GLY A 101 3.78 -1.62 11.88
N ASP A 102 3.02 -1.05 10.94
CA ASP A 102 3.39 -1.07 9.53
C ASP A 102 4.59 -0.17 9.21
N VAL A 103 5.45 -0.64 8.31
CA VAL A 103 6.59 0.11 7.75
C VAL A 103 6.41 0.26 6.24
N LEU A 104 6.65 1.46 5.71
CA LEU A 104 6.41 1.77 4.29
C LEU A 104 7.15 0.84 3.33
N SER A 105 8.37 0.42 3.68
CA SER A 105 9.18 -0.53 2.91
C SER A 105 8.60 -1.95 2.89
N VAL A 106 8.03 -2.40 3.99
CA VAL A 106 7.35 -3.69 4.09
C VAL A 106 6.05 -3.67 3.28
N ILE A 107 5.29 -2.57 3.35
CA ILE A 107 4.09 -2.37 2.53
C ILE A 107 4.45 -2.39 1.05
N ALA A 108 5.44 -1.60 0.62
CA ALA A 108 5.89 -1.55 -0.77
C ALA A 108 6.27 -2.95 -1.29
N LYS A 109 7.06 -3.69 -0.51
CA LYS A 109 7.46 -5.07 -0.82
C LYS A 109 6.27 -6.02 -0.92
N ARG A 110 5.29 -5.92 -0.02
CA ARG A 110 4.04 -6.73 -0.04
C ARG A 110 3.27 -6.53 -1.35
N PHE A 111 3.29 -5.32 -1.89
CA PHE A 111 2.62 -4.98 -3.14
C PHE A 111 3.52 -5.11 -4.38
N GLY A 112 4.76 -5.59 -4.23
CA GLY A 112 5.69 -5.79 -5.34
C GLY A 112 6.18 -4.50 -6.00
N VAL A 113 6.20 -3.39 -5.24
CA VAL A 113 6.61 -2.05 -5.72
C VAL A 113 7.79 -1.53 -4.91
N SER A 114 8.53 -0.56 -5.43
CA SER A 114 9.62 0.06 -4.66
C SER A 114 9.06 1.07 -3.64
N THR A 115 9.77 1.27 -2.54
CA THR A 115 9.48 2.34 -1.56
C THR A 115 9.36 3.69 -2.23
N SER A 116 10.33 4.02 -3.11
CA SER A 116 10.34 5.27 -3.87
C SER A 116 9.11 5.43 -4.76
N ALA A 117 8.68 4.38 -5.48
CA ALA A 117 7.47 4.42 -6.28
C ALA A 117 6.23 4.63 -5.40
N LEU A 118 6.13 3.91 -4.29
CA LEU A 118 5.01 4.03 -3.36
C LEU A 118 4.94 5.43 -2.73
N LYS A 119 6.09 6.01 -2.34
CA LYS A 119 6.18 7.40 -1.88
C LYS A 119 5.69 8.37 -2.94
N LYS A 120 6.21 8.23 -4.16
CA LYS A 120 5.87 9.11 -5.29
C LYS A 120 4.37 9.09 -5.60
N TRP A 121 3.73 7.92 -5.58
CA TRP A 121 2.28 7.82 -5.85
C TRP A 121 1.41 8.45 -4.78
N ASN A 122 1.93 8.55 -3.56
CA ASN A 122 1.23 9.05 -2.38
C ASN A 122 1.74 10.41 -1.94
N ASN A 123 2.57 11.07 -2.76
CA ASN A 123 3.21 12.35 -2.46
C ASN A 123 3.89 12.38 -1.08
N LEU A 124 4.48 11.25 -0.65
CA LEU A 124 5.19 11.16 0.61
C LEU A 124 6.60 11.71 0.44
N LYS A 125 6.93 12.77 1.19
CA LYS A 125 8.28 13.35 1.22
C LYS A 125 9.29 12.42 1.94
N SER A 126 8.83 11.63 2.93
CA SER A 126 9.65 10.70 3.72
C SER A 126 9.06 9.29 3.79
N ASN A 127 9.72 8.38 4.52
CA ASN A 127 9.19 7.03 4.80
C ASN A 127 8.12 7.03 5.91
N ARG A 128 7.74 8.19 6.43
CA ARG A 128 6.75 8.35 7.49
C ARG A 128 5.35 7.98 7.03
N ILE A 129 4.70 7.14 7.81
CA ILE A 129 3.30 6.77 7.64
C ILE A 129 2.60 6.69 8.99
N TYR A 130 1.30 6.98 9.02
CA TYR A 130 0.47 7.00 10.23
C TYR A 130 -0.58 5.90 10.19
N VAL A 131 -0.91 5.32 11.35
CA VAL A 131 -2.02 4.37 11.44
C VAL A 131 -3.30 5.03 10.92
N GLY A 132 -4.06 4.30 10.10
CA GLY A 132 -5.25 4.81 9.42
C GLY A 132 -4.96 5.56 8.10
N GLN A 133 -3.70 5.92 7.81
CA GLN A 133 -3.34 6.56 6.56
C GLN A 133 -3.61 5.63 5.37
N LYS A 134 -4.23 6.18 4.31
CA LYS A 134 -4.54 5.44 3.09
C LYS A 134 -3.43 5.63 2.06
N LEU A 135 -2.79 4.53 1.66
CA LEU A 135 -1.77 4.49 0.63
C LEU A 135 -2.34 3.91 -0.67
N CYS A 136 -2.29 4.72 -1.70
CA CYS A 136 -2.54 4.35 -3.07
C CYS A 136 -1.39 3.51 -3.65
N ILE A 137 -1.70 2.29 -4.05
CA ILE A 137 -0.84 1.39 -4.79
C ILE A 137 -1.26 1.42 -6.25
N LYS A 138 -0.34 1.79 -7.15
CA LYS A 138 -0.58 1.74 -8.61
C LYS A 138 0.01 0.45 -9.18
N SER A 139 -0.64 -0.17 -10.16
CA SER A 139 0.00 -1.26 -10.91
C SER A 139 1.08 -0.71 -11.81
N LEU A 140 2.30 -1.16 -11.56
CA LEU A 140 3.35 -1.16 -12.56
C LEU A 140 3.03 -2.31 -13.52
N LYS A 141 2.26 -2.04 -14.58
CA LYS A 141 2.35 -2.89 -15.76
C LYS A 141 3.78 -2.81 -16.24
N THR A 142 4.53 -3.89 -16.08
CA THR A 142 5.85 -4.07 -16.66
C THR A 142 5.72 -3.92 -18.18
N VAL A 143 5.98 -2.72 -18.68
CA VAL A 143 6.38 -2.54 -20.07
C VAL A 143 7.74 -3.21 -20.16
N LYS A 144 7.77 -4.44 -20.72
CA LYS A 144 9.03 -5.02 -21.20
C LYS A 144 9.64 -4.00 -22.15
N LYS A 145 10.67 -3.29 -21.71
CA LYS A 145 11.57 -2.57 -22.61
C LYS A 145 12.28 -3.68 -23.38
N GLU A 146 11.92 -3.86 -24.65
CA GLU A 146 12.66 -4.75 -25.55
C GLU A 146 14.07 -4.17 -25.69
N ARG A 147 15.00 -4.68 -24.90
CA ARG A 147 16.40 -4.75 -25.31
C ARG A 147 16.51 -6.00 -26.17
N LYS A 148 16.72 -5.80 -27.47
CA LYS A 148 17.21 -6.85 -28.37
C LYS A 148 18.59 -7.26 -27.85
N SER A 149 18.67 -8.38 -27.17
CA SER A 149 19.87 -9.22 -27.17
C SER A 149 19.46 -10.68 -26.98
N ARG A 150 20.15 -11.52 -27.73
CA ARG A 150 19.85 -12.92 -28.05
C ARG A 150 19.79 -13.81 -26.80
N SER A 151 18.63 -14.43 -26.58
CA SER A 151 18.43 -15.82 -26.12
C SER A 151 16.94 -16.06 -25.82
N ARG A 152 16.13 -16.12 -26.89
CA ARG A 152 14.72 -16.47 -26.78
C ARG A 152 14.57 -17.99 -26.83
N ARG A 153 14.68 -18.66 -25.68
CA ARG A 153 14.02 -19.96 -25.47
C ARG A 153 13.15 -19.91 -24.21
N SER A 154 11.84 -19.82 -24.47
CA SER A 154 10.69 -20.16 -23.63
C SER A 154 10.67 -19.69 -22.16
N TYR A 155 10.07 -18.52 -21.91
CA TYR A 155 9.43 -18.22 -20.62
C TYR A 155 8.05 -17.58 -20.85
N ARG A 156 7.09 -18.38 -21.30
CA ARG A 156 5.66 -18.04 -21.33
C ARG A 156 5.10 -18.25 -19.92
N SER A 157 4.76 -17.17 -19.21
CA SER A 157 4.10 -17.25 -17.91
C SER A 157 2.64 -17.64 -18.11
N VAL A 158 2.28 -18.89 -17.84
CA VAL A 158 0.88 -19.34 -17.87
C VAL A 158 0.17 -18.75 -16.65
N ALA A 159 -0.86 -17.92 -16.86
CA ALA A 159 -1.69 -17.43 -15.77
C ALA A 159 -2.43 -18.62 -15.15
N ARG A 160 -2.05 -19.02 -13.93
CA ARG A 160 -2.71 -20.11 -13.19
C ARG A 160 -3.81 -19.53 -12.31
N TYR A 161 -5.00 -20.14 -12.35
CA TYR A 161 -6.12 -19.78 -11.48
C TYR A 161 -6.18 -20.80 -10.34
N LYS A 162 -6.19 -20.33 -9.09
CA LYS A 162 -6.42 -21.19 -7.92
C LYS A 162 -7.84 -20.97 -7.42
N THR A 163 -8.50 -22.06 -7.04
CA THR A 163 -9.77 -21.97 -6.31
C THR A 163 -9.46 -21.80 -4.83
N VAL A 164 -9.98 -20.72 -4.23
CA VAL A 164 -9.90 -20.48 -2.78
C VAL A 164 -11.30 -20.54 -2.19
N ILE A 165 -11.42 -21.09 -0.97
CA ILE A 165 -12.71 -21.14 -0.28
C ILE A 165 -12.88 -19.86 0.53
N LYS A 166 -13.92 -19.10 0.22
CA LYS A 166 -14.36 -17.94 1.02
C LYS A 166 -15.60 -18.31 1.79
N TYR A 167 -15.69 -17.93 3.06
CA TYR A 167 -16.89 -18.13 3.86
C TYR A 167 -17.83 -16.92 3.71
N TYR A 168 -19.13 -17.17 3.58
CA TYR A 168 -20.17 -16.15 3.53
C TYR A 168 -21.29 -16.49 4.51
N ARG A 169 -21.71 -15.53 5.32
CA ARG A 169 -22.84 -15.67 6.25
C ARG A 169 -24.11 -15.15 5.55
N VAL A 170 -25.09 -16.03 5.36
CA VAL A 170 -26.37 -15.71 4.70
C VAL A 170 -27.11 -14.62 5.46
N LYS A 171 -27.66 -13.65 4.74
CA LYS A 171 -28.45 -12.53 5.28
C LYS A 171 -29.92 -12.68 4.91
N ARG A 172 -30.81 -11.96 5.62
CA ARG A 172 -32.22 -11.86 5.27
C ARG A 172 -32.37 -11.37 3.81
N GLY A 173 -33.16 -12.09 3.01
CA GLY A 173 -33.38 -11.79 1.59
C GLY A 173 -32.34 -12.34 0.61
N ASP A 174 -31.31 -13.05 1.10
CA ASP A 174 -30.36 -13.75 0.25
C ASP A 174 -30.99 -14.97 -0.41
N SER A 175 -30.59 -15.21 -1.67
CA SER A 175 -30.82 -16.48 -2.37
C SER A 175 -29.48 -17.02 -2.87
N LEU A 176 -29.40 -18.34 -3.09
CA LEU A 176 -28.17 -18.95 -3.58
C LEU A 176 -27.71 -18.34 -4.93
N ILE A 177 -28.66 -17.94 -5.78
CA ILE A 177 -28.42 -17.25 -7.05
C ILE A 177 -27.84 -15.84 -6.83
N LYS A 178 -28.40 -15.05 -5.92
CA LYS A 178 -27.88 -13.70 -5.58
C LYS A 178 -26.44 -13.79 -5.04
N ILE A 179 -26.18 -14.75 -4.17
CA ILE A 179 -24.85 -15.00 -3.59
C ILE A 179 -23.87 -15.47 -4.69
N ALA A 180 -24.28 -16.41 -5.53
CA ALA A 180 -23.52 -16.90 -6.68
C ALA A 180 -23.06 -15.75 -7.60
N LYS A 181 -24.00 -14.89 -8.00
CA LYS A 181 -23.73 -13.70 -8.83
C LYS A 181 -22.74 -12.75 -8.17
N LYS A 182 -22.92 -12.47 -6.87
CA LYS A 182 -22.03 -11.60 -6.08
C LYS A 182 -20.58 -12.09 -6.05
N PHE A 183 -20.35 -13.40 -6.04
CA PHE A 183 -19.02 -13.97 -5.98
C PHE A 183 -18.44 -14.40 -7.34
N GLY A 184 -19.24 -14.30 -8.42
CA GLY A 184 -18.85 -14.74 -9.75
C GLY A 184 -18.67 -16.27 -9.83
N VAL A 185 -19.49 -17.02 -9.11
CA VAL A 185 -19.44 -18.49 -9.03
C VAL A 185 -20.80 -19.07 -9.36
N SER A 186 -20.88 -20.26 -9.93
CA SER A 186 -22.16 -20.94 -10.19
C SER A 186 -22.87 -21.31 -8.89
N ALA A 187 -24.17 -21.05 -8.81
CA ALA A 187 -25.03 -21.47 -7.70
C ALA A 187 -24.96 -22.99 -7.49
N LYS A 188 -24.98 -23.80 -8.56
CA LYS A 188 -24.83 -25.26 -8.51
C LYS A 188 -23.51 -25.68 -7.85
N LYS A 189 -22.41 -24.97 -8.11
CA LYS A 189 -21.10 -25.23 -7.48
C LYS A 189 -21.10 -24.91 -5.98
N ILE A 190 -21.75 -23.82 -5.59
CA ILE A 190 -21.90 -23.47 -4.17
C ILE A 190 -22.81 -24.51 -3.48
N ALA A 191 -23.93 -24.91 -4.11
CA ALA A 191 -24.82 -25.93 -3.57
C ALA A 191 -24.08 -27.25 -3.33
N LYS A 192 -23.35 -27.76 -4.34
CA LYS A 192 -22.59 -29.01 -4.22
C LYS A 192 -21.52 -28.93 -3.12
N LEU A 193 -20.78 -27.83 -3.03
CA LEU A 193 -19.74 -27.66 -2.01
C LEU A 193 -20.28 -27.57 -0.57
N ASN A 194 -21.54 -27.16 -0.42
CA ASN A 194 -22.20 -27.02 0.87
C ASN A 194 -23.29 -28.08 1.10
N HIS A 195 -23.30 -29.15 0.29
CA HIS A 195 -24.27 -30.24 0.37
C HIS A 195 -25.74 -29.78 0.42
N LEU A 196 -26.06 -28.68 -0.27
CA LEU A 196 -27.43 -28.15 -0.32
C LEU A 196 -28.28 -28.98 -1.30
N LYS A 197 -29.40 -29.52 -0.83
CA LYS A 197 -30.41 -30.18 -1.66
C LYS A 197 -31.35 -29.15 -2.29
N LYS A 198 -31.88 -29.44 -3.48
CA LYS A 198 -32.95 -28.61 -4.09
C LYS A 198 -34.14 -28.55 -3.12
N PRO A 199 -34.83 -27.40 -2.96
CA PRO A 199 -34.73 -26.16 -3.74
C PRO A 199 -33.65 -25.15 -3.24
N TYR A 200 -32.58 -25.64 -2.59
CA TYR A 200 -31.45 -24.83 -2.10
C TYR A 200 -31.86 -23.77 -1.06
N ARG A 201 -32.74 -24.13 -0.12
CA ARG A 201 -33.17 -23.26 0.98
C ARG A 201 -31.96 -22.82 1.82
N LEU A 202 -31.87 -21.53 2.07
CA LEU A 202 -30.82 -20.93 2.90
C LEU A 202 -31.41 -20.37 4.19
N ARG A 203 -30.75 -20.58 5.32
CA ARG A 203 -31.14 -19.99 6.61
C ARG A 203 -30.33 -18.74 6.88
N VAL A 204 -30.96 -17.68 7.39
CA VAL A 204 -30.24 -16.48 7.83
C VAL A 204 -29.21 -16.89 8.89
N GLY A 205 -27.98 -16.39 8.75
CA GLY A 205 -26.87 -16.76 9.62
C GLY A 205 -26.09 -18.01 9.18
N GLN A 206 -26.60 -18.81 8.25
CA GLN A 206 -25.92 -19.99 7.71
C GLN A 206 -24.56 -19.61 7.08
N ARG A 207 -23.50 -20.36 7.39
CA ARG A 207 -22.17 -20.18 6.78
C ARG A 207 -22.05 -21.04 5.52
N LEU A 208 -21.80 -20.39 4.38
CA LEU A 208 -21.56 -21.04 3.10
C LEU A 208 -20.08 -20.95 2.69
N LYS A 209 -19.52 -22.07 2.26
CA LYS A 209 -18.24 -22.19 1.54
C LYS A 209 -18.44 -21.76 0.08
N ILE A 210 -17.72 -20.75 -0.37
CA ILE A 210 -17.81 -20.21 -1.73
C ILE A 210 -16.49 -20.50 -2.47
N PRO A 211 -16.48 -21.33 -3.52
CA PRO A 211 -15.26 -21.65 -4.27
C PRO A 211 -14.96 -20.52 -5.27
N LYS A 212 -14.17 -19.53 -4.86
CA LYS A 212 -13.83 -18.38 -5.70
C LYS A 212 -12.56 -18.68 -6.51
N ARG A 213 -12.65 -18.57 -7.83
CA ARG A 213 -11.46 -18.55 -8.69
C ARG A 213 -10.77 -17.21 -8.53
N VAL A 214 -9.53 -17.24 -8.05
CA VAL A 214 -8.67 -16.06 -7.96
C VAL A 214 -7.51 -16.24 -8.93
N LYS A 215 -7.21 -15.18 -9.68
CA LYS A 215 -5.97 -15.10 -10.46
C LYS A 215 -4.84 -15.07 -9.45
N VAL A 216 -4.07 -16.16 -9.39
CA VAL A 216 -2.86 -16.18 -8.58
C VAL A 216 -1.73 -15.85 -9.52
N TYR A 217 -1.16 -14.66 -9.33
CA TYR A 217 0.19 -14.44 -9.82
C TYR A 217 1.08 -15.30 -8.94
N THR A 218 1.39 -16.52 -9.39
CA THR A 218 2.64 -17.15 -8.97
C THR A 218 3.70 -16.34 -9.68
N PRO A 219 4.42 -15.42 -9.01
CA PRO A 219 5.66 -14.95 -9.59
C PRO A 219 6.43 -16.22 -9.96
N LYS A 220 6.79 -16.35 -11.23
CA LYS A 220 7.89 -17.21 -11.63
C LYS A 220 9.13 -16.54 -11.03
N TYR A 221 9.24 -16.62 -9.70
CA TYR A 221 10.51 -16.51 -9.05
C TYR A 221 11.34 -17.57 -9.76
N LYS A 222 12.45 -17.17 -10.41
CA LYS A 222 13.63 -18.02 -10.33
C LYS A 222 13.64 -18.53 -8.89
N PRO A 223 13.87 -19.84 -8.61
CA PRO A 223 14.14 -20.26 -7.24
C PRO A 223 14.94 -19.13 -6.62
N VAL A 224 14.39 -18.46 -5.59
CA VAL A 224 15.24 -17.59 -4.76
C VAL A 224 16.38 -18.54 -4.50
N GLU A 225 17.56 -18.27 -5.10
CA GLU A 225 18.71 -19.17 -5.09
C GLU A 225 18.59 -19.93 -3.80
N GLU A 226 18.36 -21.25 -3.91
CA GLU A 226 18.19 -22.11 -2.75
C GLU A 226 19.15 -21.54 -1.73
N TYR A 227 18.58 -21.01 -0.65
CA TYR A 227 19.31 -20.13 0.23
C TYR A 227 20.26 -21.08 0.98
N LYS A 228 21.33 -21.49 0.30
CA LYS A 228 22.48 -22.16 0.86
C LYS A 228 22.87 -21.20 1.96
N PRO A 229 22.80 -21.60 3.23
CA PRO A 229 23.13 -20.71 4.31
C PRO A 229 24.53 -20.18 4.02
N LYS A 230 24.62 -18.93 3.54
CA LYS A 230 25.89 -18.23 3.48
C LYS A 230 26.42 -18.28 4.90
N LYS A 231 27.71 -18.63 5.02
CA LYS A 231 28.57 -18.58 6.21
C LYS A 231 27.85 -18.05 7.44
N LYS A 232 27.77 -18.84 8.52
CA LYS A 232 27.21 -18.45 9.82
C LYS A 232 27.59 -16.98 10.11
N LEU A 233 26.60 -16.11 10.20
CA LEU A 233 26.83 -14.69 10.44
C LEU A 233 27.39 -14.51 11.84
N ASN A 234 28.33 -13.59 11.99
CA ASN A 234 28.96 -13.27 13.25
C ASN A 234 28.72 -11.80 13.52
N PHE A 235 27.65 -11.52 14.28
CA PHE A 235 27.18 -10.16 14.49
C PHE A 235 28.11 -9.44 15.47
N LYS A 236 28.73 -8.35 15.01
CA LYS A 236 29.53 -7.47 15.85
C LYS A 236 28.65 -6.64 16.77
N TRP A 237 29.14 -6.37 17.98
CA TRP A 237 28.54 -5.37 18.87
C TRP A 237 28.36 -4.03 18.15
N PRO A 238 27.18 -3.41 18.24
CA PRO A 238 26.89 -2.17 17.52
C PRO A 238 27.59 -0.95 18.11
N VAL A 239 27.95 -1.01 19.39
CA VAL A 239 28.68 0.00 20.16
C VAL A 239 29.33 -0.66 21.36
N GLU A 240 30.44 -0.11 21.84
CA GLU A 240 31.05 -0.49 23.11
C GLU A 240 30.24 0.11 24.27
N GLY A 241 29.84 -0.72 25.23
CA GLY A 241 28.98 -0.26 26.33
C GLY A 241 28.43 -1.37 27.21
N LYS A 242 27.67 -0.98 28.23
CA LYS A 242 27.03 -1.88 29.20
C LYS A 242 25.57 -2.10 28.83
N VAL A 243 25.12 -3.35 28.82
CA VAL A 243 23.69 -3.65 28.68
C VAL A 243 22.99 -3.25 29.97
N ILE A 244 22.03 -2.33 29.90
CA ILE A 244 21.24 -1.87 31.04
C ILE A 244 19.81 -2.40 31.03
N LYS A 245 19.31 -2.86 29.87
CA LYS A 245 18.06 -3.60 29.77
C LYS A 245 18.20 -4.76 28.79
N GLY A 246 17.86 -5.97 29.26
CA GLY A 246 17.98 -7.21 28.50
C GLY A 246 16.77 -7.51 27.61
N PHE A 247 16.88 -8.58 26.82
CA PHE A 247 15.77 -9.10 26.03
C PHE A 247 14.73 -9.76 26.94
N ILE A 248 13.49 -9.29 26.88
CA ILE A 248 12.34 -9.83 27.62
C ILE A 248 11.19 -10.05 26.64
N ASN A 249 10.68 -11.27 26.57
CA ASN A 249 9.53 -11.61 25.73
C ASN A 249 8.61 -12.57 26.52
N SER A 250 8.05 -12.06 27.61
CA SER A 250 7.08 -12.75 28.46
C SER A 250 5.67 -12.19 28.25
N GLU A 251 4.69 -12.76 28.95
CA GLU A 251 3.29 -12.33 28.89
C GLU A 251 3.08 -10.93 29.52
N ASN A 252 3.85 -10.61 30.57
CA ASN A 252 3.67 -9.40 31.38
C ASN A 252 4.62 -8.26 31.01
N GLU A 253 5.78 -8.55 30.42
CA GLU A 253 6.73 -7.52 29.98
C GLU A 253 7.33 -7.86 28.61
N ARG A 254 7.46 -6.84 27.76
CA ARG A 254 7.99 -7.00 26.42
C ARG A 254 9.06 -5.97 26.10
N HIS A 255 10.29 -6.43 26.03
CA HIS A 255 11.47 -5.70 25.55
C HIS A 255 12.23 -6.57 24.55
N VAL A 256 11.87 -6.48 23.26
CA VAL A 256 12.35 -7.41 22.22
C VAL A 256 13.74 -7.07 21.64
N GLY A 257 14.54 -6.32 22.39
CA GLY A 257 15.90 -5.92 22.07
C GLY A 257 16.76 -5.84 23.33
N ILE A 258 17.84 -5.08 23.27
CA ILE A 258 18.68 -4.71 24.41
C ILE A 258 18.95 -3.22 24.39
N ASP A 259 19.04 -2.62 25.58
CA ASP A 259 19.48 -1.24 25.74
C ASP A 259 20.94 -1.23 26.17
N ILE A 260 21.79 -0.58 25.37
CA ILE A 260 23.23 -0.52 25.57
C ILE A 260 23.59 0.91 25.96
N LYS A 261 23.95 1.11 27.22
CA LYS A 261 24.49 2.38 27.74
C LYS A 261 25.91 2.57 27.22
N ALA A 262 26.16 3.73 26.62
CA ALA A 262 27.43 4.14 26.02
C ALA A 262 27.59 5.66 26.13
N LYS A 263 28.75 6.24 25.78
CA LYS A 263 28.92 7.69 25.87
C LYS A 263 28.15 8.37 24.73
N CYS A 264 27.53 9.51 25.02
CA CYS A 264 26.83 10.28 24.00
C CYS A 264 27.79 10.66 22.86
N GLY A 265 27.37 10.46 21.62
CA GLY A 265 28.19 10.77 20.44
C GLY A 265 29.16 9.67 20.00
N ASP A 266 29.33 8.59 20.78
CA ASP A 266 30.14 7.43 20.38
C ASP A 266 29.68 6.85 19.04
N LYS A 267 30.61 6.25 18.29
CA LYS A 267 30.30 5.68 16.97
C LYS A 267 29.43 4.43 17.12
N ILE A 268 28.35 4.37 16.34
CA ILE A 268 27.55 3.16 16.15
C ILE A 268 27.99 2.52 14.83
N VAL A 269 28.25 1.22 14.85
CA VAL A 269 28.65 0.45 13.67
C VAL A 269 27.57 -0.55 13.24
N ALA A 270 27.56 -0.87 11.95
CA ALA A 270 26.74 -1.97 11.43
C ALA A 270 27.24 -3.32 11.98
N SER A 271 26.34 -4.09 12.56
CA SER A 271 26.66 -5.36 13.21
C SER A 271 26.98 -6.47 12.21
N GLU A 272 26.57 -6.33 10.95
CA GLU A 272 26.86 -7.28 9.88
C GLU A 272 26.69 -6.60 8.51
N ASP A 273 27.32 -7.17 7.47
CA ASP A 273 27.12 -6.78 6.08
C ASP A 273 25.62 -6.74 5.73
N GLY A 274 25.18 -5.67 5.08
CA GLY A 274 23.77 -5.54 4.78
C GLY A 274 23.40 -4.34 3.94
N LYS A 275 22.09 -4.15 3.82
CA LYS A 275 21.47 -3.02 3.13
C LYS A 275 20.57 -2.27 4.10
N VAL A 276 20.80 -0.97 4.24
CA VAL A 276 19.93 -0.07 4.99
C VAL A 276 18.56 -0.06 4.33
N ILE A 277 17.52 -0.49 5.04
CA ILE A 277 16.13 -0.53 4.58
C ILE A 277 15.26 0.56 5.23
N TYR A 278 15.83 1.27 6.20
CA TYR A 278 15.26 2.45 6.82
C TYR A 278 16.36 3.24 7.54
N ALA A 279 16.36 4.56 7.36
CA ALA A 279 17.17 5.51 8.11
C ALA A 279 16.37 6.81 8.28
N GLY A 280 15.98 7.14 9.52
CA GLY A 280 15.22 8.37 9.82
C GLY A 280 14.52 8.35 11.17
N ASN A 281 13.74 9.39 11.46
CA ASN A 281 13.13 9.65 12.78
C ASN A 281 11.59 9.55 12.80
N SER A 282 11.03 8.89 11.78
CA SER A 282 9.60 8.89 11.56
C SER A 282 8.82 8.04 12.57
N ILE A 283 9.49 7.07 13.21
CA ILE A 283 8.93 6.16 14.22
C ILE A 283 9.32 6.68 15.60
N LYS A 284 8.46 7.57 16.16
CA LYS A 284 8.77 8.36 17.36
C LYS A 284 9.24 7.53 18.57
N THR A 285 8.69 6.33 18.75
CA THR A 285 9.02 5.44 19.86
C THR A 285 10.48 4.98 19.88
N PHE A 286 11.19 5.07 18.74
CA PHE A 286 12.61 4.71 18.63
C PHE A 286 13.51 5.92 18.36
N GLY A 287 12.98 7.15 18.41
CA GLY A 287 13.71 8.34 18.00
C GLY A 287 14.26 8.23 16.57
N ASN A 288 15.52 8.61 16.38
CA ASN A 288 16.26 8.31 15.15
C ASN A 288 16.56 6.82 15.09
N LEU A 289 16.26 6.23 13.94
CA LEU A 289 16.24 4.79 13.77
C LEU A 289 16.92 4.40 12.45
N ILE A 290 17.75 3.36 12.53
CA ILE A 290 18.36 2.68 11.38
C ILE A 290 17.91 1.22 11.41
N ILE A 291 17.52 0.67 10.26
CA ILE A 291 17.22 -0.76 10.11
C ILE A 291 18.05 -1.29 8.95
N ILE A 292 18.83 -2.33 9.20
CA ILE A 292 19.67 -2.98 8.19
C ILE A 292 19.12 -4.38 7.94
N ARG A 293 18.97 -4.74 6.66
CA ARG A 293 18.65 -6.10 6.22
C ARG A 293 19.93 -6.82 5.84
N HIS A 294 20.11 -8.02 6.39
CA HIS A 294 21.28 -8.86 6.19
C HIS A 294 20.97 -10.11 5.34
N PRO A 295 22.00 -10.86 4.95
CA PRO A 295 21.84 -12.26 4.55
C PRO A 295 21.15 -13.10 5.65
N ASN A 296 20.85 -14.35 5.33
CA ASN A 296 20.20 -15.32 6.22
C ASN A 296 18.82 -14.83 6.73
N ARG A 297 18.26 -13.83 6.03
CA ARG A 297 16.99 -13.17 6.32
C ARG A 297 16.96 -12.57 7.74
N TYR A 298 18.11 -12.10 8.22
CA TYR A 298 18.22 -11.31 9.44
C TYR A 298 17.98 -9.81 9.17
N ASN A 299 17.54 -9.10 10.19
CA ASN A 299 17.52 -7.64 10.23
C ASN A 299 18.00 -7.18 11.59
N THR A 300 18.76 -6.09 11.64
CA THR A 300 19.09 -5.38 12.87
C THR A 300 18.41 -4.01 12.90
N VAL A 301 18.10 -3.55 14.10
CA VAL A 301 17.38 -2.31 14.41
C VAL A 301 18.22 -1.54 15.41
N TYR A 302 18.55 -0.29 15.08
CA TYR A 302 19.32 0.64 15.91
C TYR A 302 18.44 1.85 16.22
N GLY A 303 17.86 1.89 17.41
CA GLY A 303 17.02 2.98 17.89
C GLY A 303 17.79 3.93 18.82
N HIS A 304 17.20 5.09 19.09
CA HIS A 304 17.77 6.14 19.93
C HIS A 304 19.13 6.66 19.42
N VAL A 305 19.31 6.62 18.10
CA VAL A 305 20.53 7.13 17.45
C VAL A 305 20.63 8.65 17.64
N GLY A 306 21.82 9.17 17.94
CA GLY A 306 22.09 10.60 18.01
C GLY A 306 22.03 11.23 16.62
N ARG A 307 23.04 10.97 15.79
CA ARG A 307 23.09 11.39 14.38
C ARG A 307 23.08 10.17 13.46
N ILE A 308 22.27 10.20 12.41
CA ILE A 308 22.25 9.17 11.37
C ILE A 308 23.28 9.55 10.29
N LEU A 309 24.22 8.65 10.00
CA LEU A 309 25.30 8.89 9.03
C LEU A 309 25.13 8.11 7.72
N VAL A 310 24.09 7.28 7.62
CA VAL A 310 23.76 6.50 6.41
C VAL A 310 22.39 6.86 5.83
N LYS A 311 22.22 6.58 4.53
CA LYS A 311 20.98 6.85 3.79
C LYS A 311 20.19 5.55 3.54
N ASP A 312 18.86 5.68 3.39
CA ASP A 312 18.00 4.58 2.96
C ASP A 312 18.47 3.99 1.62
N GLY A 313 18.61 2.68 1.56
CA GLY A 313 19.10 1.95 0.40
C GLY A 313 20.61 1.82 0.28
N ALA A 314 21.41 2.40 1.18
CA ALA A 314 22.86 2.20 1.21
C ALA A 314 23.23 0.74 1.51
N ASN A 315 24.30 0.23 0.90
CA ASN A 315 24.94 -1.00 1.35
C ASN A 315 25.97 -0.61 2.40
N VAL A 316 26.07 -1.41 3.47
CA VAL A 316 27.00 -1.18 4.57
C VAL A 316 27.76 -2.46 4.87
N LYS A 317 29.00 -2.32 5.32
CA LYS A 317 29.87 -3.41 5.75
C LYS A 317 29.82 -3.61 7.26
N LYS A 318 30.06 -4.83 7.73
CA LYS A 318 30.23 -5.10 9.16
C LYS A 318 31.32 -4.19 9.72
N GLY A 319 31.03 -3.48 10.82
CA GLY A 319 31.94 -2.52 11.43
C GLY A 319 31.91 -1.12 10.80
N GLU A 320 31.19 -0.91 9.70
CA GLU A 320 31.04 0.43 9.11
C GLU A 320 30.25 1.34 10.03
N VAL A 321 30.71 2.58 10.21
CA VAL A 321 30.03 3.58 11.04
C VAL A 321 28.72 4.01 10.37
N ILE A 322 27.60 3.83 11.06
CA ILE A 322 26.25 4.12 10.56
C ILE A 322 25.57 5.29 11.27
N GLY A 323 26.08 5.68 12.43
CA GLY A 323 25.50 6.74 13.25
C GLY A 323 26.33 7.03 14.49
N THR A 324 25.79 7.87 15.36
CA THR A 324 26.36 8.15 16.69
C THR A 324 25.36 7.79 17.79
N VAL A 325 25.84 7.48 18.99
CA VAL A 325 25.01 7.22 20.18
C VAL A 325 24.17 8.46 20.52
N GLY A 326 22.91 8.23 20.89
CA GLY A 326 21.99 9.26 21.35
C GLY A 326 21.54 9.02 22.79
N LYS A 327 20.30 9.40 23.09
CA LYS A 327 19.70 9.27 24.43
C LYS A 327 18.65 8.16 24.44
N LEU A 328 18.82 7.20 25.35
CA LEU A 328 17.84 6.16 25.66
C LEU A 328 16.66 6.76 26.44
N ASP A 329 16.99 7.57 27.45
CA ASP A 329 16.07 8.29 28.33
C ASP A 329 16.69 9.64 28.76
N ASN A 330 16.15 10.27 29.81
CA ASN A 330 16.63 11.57 30.28
C ASN A 330 18.05 11.51 30.87
N ASP A 331 18.43 10.37 31.46
CA ASP A 331 19.61 10.20 32.31
C ASP A 331 20.68 9.34 31.63
N ASN A 332 20.32 8.56 30.62
CA ASN A 332 21.19 7.59 29.97
C ASN A 332 21.41 7.87 28.47
N CYS A 333 22.68 8.07 28.11
CA CYS A 333 23.14 7.94 26.73
C CYS A 333 23.28 6.46 26.36
N GLY A 334 22.86 6.10 25.15
CA GLY A 334 22.92 4.73 24.68
C GLY A 334 22.10 4.50 23.42
N ILE A 335 21.91 3.23 23.07
CA ILE A 335 21.08 2.81 21.94
C ILE A 335 20.18 1.63 22.30
N TYR A 336 19.02 1.59 21.67
CA TYR A 336 18.20 0.38 21.60
C TYR A 336 18.70 -0.47 20.43
N PHE A 337 19.02 -1.74 20.68
CA PHE A 337 19.48 -2.66 19.65
C PHE A 337 18.60 -3.92 19.62
N GLU A 338 18.03 -4.23 18.46
CA GLU A 338 17.21 -5.43 18.26
C GLU A 338 17.69 -6.21 17.04
N VAL A 339 17.59 -7.54 17.10
CA VAL A 339 17.82 -8.42 15.97
C VAL A 339 16.59 -9.27 15.70
N ARG A 340 16.24 -9.41 14.42
CA ARG A 340 15.13 -10.25 13.96
C ARG A 340 15.60 -11.26 12.94
N LYS A 341 15.20 -12.52 13.08
CA LYS A 341 15.26 -13.53 12.01
C LYS A 341 13.86 -13.62 11.39
N TYR A 342 13.74 -13.36 10.09
CA TYR A 342 12.44 -13.09 9.46
C TYR A 342 11.76 -11.85 10.06
N THR A 343 10.68 -12.09 10.79
CA THR A 343 9.86 -11.14 11.52
C THR A 343 9.87 -11.43 13.03
N VAL A 344 10.59 -12.47 13.44
CA VAL A 344 10.63 -12.94 14.83
C VAL A 344 11.84 -12.32 15.51
N PRO A 345 11.67 -11.62 16.63
CA PRO A 345 12.79 -11.08 17.39
C PRO A 345 13.60 -12.23 18.01
N VAL A 346 14.91 -12.06 18.05
CA VAL A 346 15.88 -13.00 18.61
C VAL A 346 16.63 -12.24 19.70
N ASN A 347 16.91 -12.90 20.84
CA ASN A 347 17.75 -12.31 21.87
C ASN A 347 19.10 -11.90 21.25
N PRO A 348 19.45 -10.59 21.19
CA PRO A 348 20.71 -10.15 20.59
C PRO A 348 21.94 -10.78 21.25
N LEU A 349 21.89 -11.05 22.56
CA LEU A 349 23.01 -11.62 23.31
C LEU A 349 23.33 -13.07 22.91
N SER A 350 22.42 -13.79 22.24
CA SER A 350 22.68 -15.17 21.79
C SER A 350 23.39 -15.26 20.43
N ILE A 351 23.58 -14.13 19.75
CA ILE A 351 24.13 -14.08 18.38
C ILE A 351 25.24 -13.04 18.20
N LEU A 352 25.36 -12.08 19.11
CA LEU A 352 26.47 -11.15 19.14
C LEU A 352 27.77 -11.90 19.48
N GLU A 353 28.89 -11.42 18.92
CA GLU A 353 30.24 -11.87 19.26
C GLU A 353 30.43 -11.86 20.78
N LYS A 354 31.08 -12.90 21.34
CA LYS A 354 31.43 -12.91 22.76
C LYS A 354 32.42 -11.76 23.03
N LYS A 355 32.20 -11.05 24.13
CA LYS A 355 33.10 -9.98 24.59
C LYS A 355 34.39 -10.56 25.13
#